data_AF-A0A7J8RXN5-F1
#
_entry.id   AF-A0A7J8RXN5-F1
#
_cell.length_a   1.000
_cell.length_b   1.000
_cell.length_c   1.000
_cell.angle_alpha   90.00
_cell.angle_beta   90.00
_cell.angle_gamma   90.00
#
_symmetry.space_group_name_H-M   'P 1'
#
loop_
_entity.id
_entity.type
_entity.pdbx_description
1 polymer ?
#
loop_
_entity_poly.entity_id
_entity_poly.type
_entity_poly.pdbx_seq_one_letter_code
_entity_poly.pdbx_strand_id
1 'polypeptide(L)' 'MKLREIQRRVSSEMHVNINMTRCRRAKKTVKDKLVRNFVQEFAMLWDYADELILKNPRNTIKMAVNRFTLESLPHFKRLY' A
#
# COMPACT_ATOMS: atom_id res chain seq x y z
N MET A 1 -13.66 6.46 -5.45
CA MET A 1 -15.02 5.88 -5.49
C MET A 1 -15.75 6.04 -4.16
N LYS A 2 -16.97 6.61 -4.22
CA LYS A 2 -17.89 6.75 -3.09
C LYS A 2 -18.58 5.40 -2.81
N LEU A 3 -18.98 5.15 -1.56
CA LEU A 3 -19.58 3.86 -1.18
C LEU A 3 -20.91 3.57 -1.91
N ARG A 4 -21.71 4.60 -2.18
CA ARG A 4 -22.96 4.46 -2.94
C ARG A 4 -22.73 4.05 -4.39
N GLU A 5 -21.63 4.50 -5.01
CA GLU A 5 -21.26 4.10 -6.37
C GLU A 5 -20.88 2.61 -6.41
N ILE A 6 -20.12 2.15 -5.41
CA ILE A 6 -19.76 0.72 -5.28
C ILE A 6 -21.03 -0.11 -5.12
N GLN A 7 -21.92 0.28 -4.20
CA GLN A 7 -23.18 -0.44 -4.00
C GLN A 7 -24.01 -0.49 -5.29
N ARG A 8 -24.18 0.65 -5.98
CA ARG A 8 -24.95 0.73 -7.22
C ARG A 8 -24.38 -0.20 -8.29
N ARG A 9 -23.07 -0.19 -8.49
CA ARG A 9 -22.40 -1.05 -9.49
C ARG A 9 -22.55 -2.53 -9.16
N VAL A 10 -22.27 -2.92 -7.93
CA VAL A 10 -22.36 -4.34 -7.56
C VAL A 10 -23.82 -4.83 -7.59
N SER A 11 -24.78 -4.01 -7.17
CA SER A 11 -26.20 -4.36 -7.30
C SER A 11 -26.68 -4.43 -8.74
N SER A 12 -26.16 -3.59 -9.65
CA SER A 12 -26.51 -3.67 -11.07
C SER A 12 -25.85 -4.85 -11.78
N GLU A 13 -24.59 -5.15 -11.47
CA GLU A 13 -23.82 -6.20 -12.13
C GLU A 13 -24.15 -7.60 -11.61
N MET A 14 -24.40 -7.73 -10.30
CA MET A 14 -24.67 -9.03 -9.68
C MET A 14 -26.15 -9.29 -9.41
N HIS A 15 -27.03 -8.31 -9.66
CA HIS A 15 -28.46 -8.39 -9.36
C HIS A 15 -28.78 -8.77 -7.89
N VAL A 16 -27.91 -8.38 -6.96
CA VAL A 16 -28.07 -8.63 -5.51
C VAL A 16 -28.30 -7.32 -4.77
N ASN A 17 -29.25 -7.32 -3.84
CA ASN A 17 -29.41 -6.21 -2.90
C ASN A 17 -28.33 -6.27 -1.81
N ILE A 18 -27.45 -5.27 -1.79
CA ILE A 18 -26.27 -5.26 -0.92
C ILE A 18 -26.41 -4.15 0.11
N ASN A 19 -26.27 -4.49 1.38
CA ASN A 19 -26.23 -3.51 2.46
C ASN A 19 -24.94 -2.67 2.39
N MET A 20 -25.06 -1.37 2.66
CA MET A 20 -23.96 -0.42 2.77
C MET A 20 -22.84 -0.88 3.72
N THR A 21 -23.17 -1.60 4.79
CA THR A 21 -22.19 -2.17 5.73
C THR A 21 -21.27 -3.19 5.06
N ARG A 22 -21.79 -4.01 4.13
CA ARG A 22 -20.99 -4.96 3.35
C ARG A 22 -20.05 -4.23 2.40
N CYS A 23 -20.53 -3.18 1.71
CA CYS A 23 -19.68 -2.35 0.85
C CYS A 23 -18.53 -1.69 1.63
N ARG A 24 -18.79 -1.19 2.85
CA ARG A 24 -17.75 -0.63 3.73
C ARG A 24 -16.69 -1.67 4.10
N ARG A 25 -17.12 -2.87 4.52
CA ARG A 25 -16.21 -3.97 4.88
C ARG A 25 -15.37 -4.41 3.68
N ALA A 26 -15.99 -4.62 2.52
CA ALA A 26 -15.29 -5.00 1.29
C ALA A 26 -14.25 -3.94 0.89
N LYS A 27 -14.62 -2.65 0.91
CA LYS A 27 -13.69 -1.55 0.62
C LYS A 27 -12.51 -1.53 1.60
N LYS A 28 -12.75 -1.78 2.90
CA LYS A 28 -11.69 -1.91 3.90
C LYS A 28 -10.77 -3.08 3.59
N THR A 29 -11.31 -4.27 3.34
CA THR A 29 -10.52 -5.46 3.00
C THR A 29 -9.63 -5.24 1.76
N VAL A 30 -10.16 -4.63 0.71
CA VAL A 30 -9.37 -4.32 -0.50
C VAL A 30 -8.24 -3.33 -0.18
N LYS A 31 -8.53 -2.29 0.62
CA LYS A 31 -7.52 -1.33 1.06
C LYS A 31 -6.45 -2.01 1.91
N ASP A 32 -6.85 -2.82 2.88
CA ASP A 32 -5.92 -3.51 3.79
C ASP A 32 -5.05 -4.51 3.02
N LYS A 33 -5.59 -5.19 2.00
CA LYS A 33 -4.81 -6.06 1.10
C LYS A 33 -3.81 -5.24 0.28
N LEU A 34 -4.25 -4.15 -0.35
CA LEU A 34 -3.35 -3.25 -1.09
C LEU A 34 -2.22 -2.72 -0.20
N VAL A 35 -2.53 -2.34 1.03
CA VAL A 35 -1.55 -1.79 1.98
C VAL A 35 -0.60 -2.86 2.52
N ARG A 36 -1.09 -4.08 2.80
CA ARG A 36 -0.23 -5.22 3.16
C ARG A 36 0.72 -5.63 2.03
N ASN A 37 0.27 -5.54 0.79
CA ASN A 37 1.02 -5.89 -0.41
C ASN A 37 2.16 -4.91 -0.77
N PHE A 38 2.58 -4.03 0.14
CA PHE A 38 3.82 -3.26 -0.07
C PHE A 38 4.87 -3.53 0.99
N VAL A 39 4.52 -4.22 2.09
CA VAL A 39 5.45 -4.45 3.21
C VAL A 39 6.63 -5.31 2.77
N GLN A 40 6.40 -6.32 1.94
CA GLN A 40 7.46 -7.19 1.42
C GLN A 40 8.37 -6.45 0.44
N GLU A 41 7.79 -5.64 -0.44
CA GLU A 41 8.46 -4.82 -1.42
C GLU A 41 9.35 -3.77 -0.75
N PHE A 42 8.89 -3.18 0.35
CA PHE A 42 9.70 -2.30 1.18
C PHE A 42 10.86 -3.02 1.89
N ALA A 43 10.63 -4.24 2.38
CA ALA A 43 11.69 -5.05 2.98
C ALA A 43 12.80 -5.35 1.95
N MET A 44 12.43 -5.77 0.74
CA MET A 44 13.39 -6.02 -0.35
C MET A 44 14.19 -4.77 -0.74
N LEU A 45 13.57 -3.59 -0.73
CA LEU A 45 14.24 -2.31 -0.99
C LEU A 45 15.26 -1.95 0.10
N TRP A 46 14.95 -2.26 1.37
CA TRP A 46 15.89 -2.11 2.48
C TRP A 46 17.07 -3.08 2.34
N ASP A 47 16.78 -4.37 2.12
CA ASP A 47 17.81 -5.39 1.94
C ASP A 47 18.77 -5.03 0.79
N TYR A 48 18.23 -4.51 -0.31
CA TYR A 48 19.03 -4.05 -1.44
C TYR A 48 19.90 -2.83 -1.11
N ALA A 49 19.38 -1.86 -0.35
CA ALA A 49 20.16 -0.70 0.08
C ALA A 49 21.33 -1.13 0.98
N ASP A 50 21.09 -2.06 1.90
CA ASP A 50 22.11 -2.60 2.80
C ASP A 50 23.20 -3.37 2.04
N GLU A 51 22.82 -4.21 1.08
CA GLU A 51 23.79 -4.89 0.21
C GLU A 51 24.70 -3.92 -0.55
N LEU A 52 24.14 -2.82 -1.07
CA LEU A 52 24.91 -1.84 -1.83
C LEU A 52 25.91 -1.09 -0.95
N ILE A 53 25.54 -0.78 0.30
CA ILE A 53 26.44 -0.17 1.29
C ILE A 53 27.59 -1.13 1.62
N LEU A 54 27.29 -2.41 1.84
CA LEU A 54 28.29 -3.44 2.14
C LEU A 54 29.29 -3.63 0.99
N LYS A 55 28.80 -3.65 -0.26
CA LYS A 55 29.65 -3.80 -1.45
C LYS A 55 30.47 -2.56 -1.76
N ASN A 56 29.96 -1.37 -1.47
CA ASN A 56 30.61 -0.10 -1.78
C ASN A 56 30.58 0.86 -0.58
N PRO A 57 31.38 0.62 0.47
CA PRO A 57 31.31 1.38 1.72
C PRO A 57 31.70 2.86 1.59
N ARG A 58 32.37 3.25 0.49
CA ARG A 58 32.65 4.67 0.18
C ARG A 58 31.48 5.40 -0.47
N ASN A 59 30.48 4.69 -1.00
CA ASN A 59 29.31 5.33 -1.60
C ASN A 59 28.30 5.71 -0.52
N THR A 60 27.76 6.92 -0.65
CA THR A 60 26.71 7.40 0.25
C THR A 60 25.36 7.01 -0.33
N ILE A 61 24.85 5.85 0.07
CA ILE A 61 23.53 5.40 -0.37
C ILE A 61 22.48 5.84 0.64
N LYS A 62 21.41 6.47 0.17
CA LYS A 62 20.32 6.95 1.02
C LYS A 62 18.96 6.56 0.42
N MET A 63 18.18 5.80 1.18
CA MET A 63 16.78 5.56 0.84
C MET A 63 15.90 6.67 1.42
N ALA A 64 15.30 7.46 0.53
CA ALA A 64 14.33 8.48 0.89
C ALA A 64 12.92 7.87 0.91
N VAL A 65 12.29 8.00 2.06
CA VAL A 65 10.97 7.42 2.34
C VAL A 65 10.07 8.51 2.91
N ASN A 66 8.90 8.70 2.33
CA ASN A 66 7.90 9.62 2.84
C ASN A 66 7.01 8.90 3.86
N ARG A 67 6.68 9.58 4.97
CA ARG A 67 5.64 9.16 5.91
C ARG A 67 4.64 10.30 6.06
N PHE A 68 3.35 10.00 5.95
CA PHE A 68 2.28 10.99 6.15
C PHE A 68 1.99 11.21 7.63
N THR A 69 2.14 10.18 8.45
CA THR A 69 2.11 10.20 9.92
C THR A 69 3.18 9.26 10.47
N LEU A 70 3.57 9.43 11.75
CA LEU A 70 4.61 8.60 12.38
C LEU A 70 4.27 7.09 12.33
N GLU A 71 2.97 6.77 12.42
CA GLU A 71 2.44 5.40 12.37
C GLU A 71 2.03 4.94 10.96
N SER A 72 2.09 5.82 9.96
CA SER A 72 1.78 5.43 8.59
C SER A 72 2.88 4.54 8.00
N LEU A 73 2.46 3.61 7.14
CA LEU A 73 3.41 2.83 6.37
C LEU A 73 4.26 3.74 5.48
N PRO A 74 5.58 3.50 5.46
CA PRO A 74 6.51 4.24 4.62
C PRO A 74 6.11 4.16 3.14
N HIS A 75 6.27 5.26 2.42
CA HIS A 75 6.10 5.34 0.96
C HIS A 75 7.45 5.62 0.32
N PHE A 76 7.88 4.77 -0.63
CA PHE A 76 9.16 4.92 -1.30
C PHE A 76 9.13 6.22 -2.12
N LYS A 77 10.21 7.01 -2.02
CA LYS A 77 10.38 8.21 -2.84
C LYS A 77 11.50 8.03 -3.84
N ARG A 78 12.70 7.69 -3.36
CA ARG A 78 13.91 7.58 -4.19
C ARG A 78 15.04 6.88 -3.44
N LEU A 79 15.97 6.29 -4.18
CA LEU A 79 17.25 5.79 -3.69
C LEU A 79 18.35 6.64 -4.34
N TYR A 80 19.24 7.18 -3.52
CA TYR A 80 20.41 7.98 -3.92
C TYR A 80 21.68 7.18 -3.70
#